data_AF-A0A0F9NY08-F1
#
_entry.id   AF-A0A0F9NY08-F1
#
_cell.length_a   1.000
_cell.length_b   1.000
_cell.length_c   1.000
_cell.angle_alpha   90.00
_cell.angle_beta   90.00
_cell.angle_gamma   90.00
#
_symmetry.space_group_name_H-M   'P 1'
#
loop_
_entity.id
_entity.type
_entity.pdbx_description
1 polymer ?
#
loop_
_entity_poly.entity_id
_entity_poly.type
_entity_poly.pdbx_seq_one_letter_code
_entity_poly.pdbx_strand_id
1 'polypeptide(L)'
;MESKLSEVLRDALELRSGRKIRASIVFLILLPGCSSDSLRLGPEWAPLEWIRGTGLQAERRSTTIGKTVWVSSLDLWLKNYPEPYRTAILLHEQYHAVRQEADGLWSWLLDYATDPVFARDEEEAGWALQLGYLKEKGIPVDVERTIRSLRKYRHLADGTRLWSKERARTFAESMR
;
A
#
# COMPACT_ATOMS: atom_id res chain seq x y z
N MET A 1 -9.27 -6.18 -24.54
CA MET A 1 -8.34 -7.27 -24.20
C MET A 1 -8.31 -7.36 -22.69
N GLU A 2 -9.19 -8.16 -22.10
CA GLU A 2 -9.18 -8.41 -20.65
C GLU A 2 -7.82 -9.02 -20.28
N SER A 3 -7.25 -8.63 -19.15
CA SER A 3 -5.90 -9.07 -18.82
C SER A 3 -5.96 -10.51 -18.29
N LYS A 4 -4.98 -11.35 -18.66
CA LYS A 4 -4.78 -12.68 -18.05
C LYS A 4 -4.71 -12.60 -16.51
N LEU A 5 -4.36 -11.44 -15.98
CA LEU A 5 -4.40 -11.10 -14.55
C LEU A 5 -5.78 -11.32 -13.91
N SER A 6 -6.86 -10.84 -14.54
CA SER A 6 -8.22 -10.95 -13.98
C SER A 6 -8.81 -12.35 -14.07
N GLU A 7 -8.32 -13.15 -15.01
CA GLU A 7 -8.70 -14.56 -15.20
C GLU A 7 -8.01 -15.43 -14.13
N VAL A 8 -6.68 -15.33 -14.01
CA VAL A 8 -5.89 -16.06 -12.99
C VAL A 8 -6.32 -15.71 -11.56
N LEU A 9 -6.62 -14.43 -11.27
CA LEU A 9 -7.13 -14.02 -9.95
C LEU A 9 -8.54 -14.56 -9.67
N ARG A 10 -9.38 -14.73 -10.69
CA ARG A 10 -10.72 -15.34 -10.54
C ARG A 10 -10.59 -16.83 -10.26
N ASP A 11 -9.82 -17.55 -11.06
CA ASP A 11 -9.65 -19.00 -10.96
C ASP A 11 -9.05 -19.41 -9.60
N ALA A 12 -8.04 -18.66 -9.12
CA ALA A 12 -7.44 -18.88 -7.80
C ALA A 12 -8.42 -18.67 -6.63
N LEU A 13 -9.38 -17.75 -6.76
CA LEU A 13 -10.40 -17.47 -5.73
C LEU A 13 -11.59 -18.42 -5.80
N GLU A 14 -11.95 -18.92 -7.00
CA GLU A 14 -13.04 -19.89 -7.19
C GLU A 14 -12.65 -21.30 -6.73
N LEU A 15 -11.41 -21.75 -6.98
CA LEU A 15 -10.94 -23.09 -6.65
C LEU A 15 -10.93 -23.43 -5.15
N ARG A 16 -10.98 -22.45 -4.24
CA ARG A 16 -10.81 -22.66 -2.78
C ARG A 16 -11.99 -22.24 -1.91
N SER A 17 -12.91 -21.40 -2.40
CA SER A 17 -13.93 -20.76 -1.54
C SER A 17 -15.31 -21.43 -1.58
N GLY A 18 -15.64 -22.18 -2.64
CA GLY A 18 -16.96 -22.81 -2.81
C GLY A 18 -18.14 -21.83 -2.85
N ARG A 19 -17.88 -20.53 -2.96
CA ARG A 19 -18.88 -19.46 -2.95
C ARG A 19 -18.63 -18.50 -4.10
N LYS A 20 -19.69 -18.11 -4.79
CA LYS A 20 -19.64 -17.08 -5.84
C LYS A 20 -19.40 -15.71 -5.21
N ILE A 21 -18.14 -15.29 -5.09
CA ILE A 21 -17.78 -13.93 -4.71
C ILE A 21 -18.15 -13.01 -5.88
N ARG A 22 -19.08 -12.08 -5.66
CA ARG A 22 -19.43 -11.05 -6.65
C ARG A 22 -18.32 -9.98 -6.70
N ALA A 23 -17.23 -10.30 -7.40
CA ALA A 23 -16.12 -9.38 -7.62
C ALA A 23 -16.48 -8.32 -8.68
N SER A 24 -17.05 -7.19 -8.24
CA SER A 24 -17.26 -6.01 -9.08
C SER A 24 -15.95 -5.25 -9.32
N ILE A 25 -15.02 -5.84 -10.07
CA ILE A 25 -13.83 -5.15 -10.59
C ILE A 25 -14.24 -4.47 -11.90
N VAL A 26 -14.70 -3.23 -11.81
CA VAL A 26 -14.97 -2.38 -12.98
C VAL A 26 -13.77 -1.48 -13.22
N PHE A 27 -12.88 -1.92 -14.11
CA PHE A 27 -11.72 -1.15 -14.56
C PHE A 27 -12.12 -0.32 -15.79
N LEU A 28 -12.33 0.99 -15.62
CA LEU A 28 -12.75 1.89 -16.70
C LEU A 28 -11.65 2.92 -16.99
N ILE A 29 -11.12 2.90 -18.23
CA ILE A 29 -9.97 3.72 -18.66
C ILE A 29 -10.42 4.75 -19.69
N LEU A 30 -10.50 6.03 -19.30
CA LEU A 30 -10.74 7.25 -20.12
C LEU A 30 -10.26 8.46 -19.28
N LEU A 31 -9.61 9.53 -19.76
CA LEU A 31 -9.02 9.94 -21.05
C LEU A 31 -7.77 10.82 -20.76
N PRO A 32 -6.83 11.03 -21.70
CA PRO A 32 -5.54 11.66 -21.39
C PRO A 32 -5.62 13.19 -21.29
N GLY A 33 -5.21 13.74 -20.15
CA GLY A 33 -4.70 15.10 -20.02
C GLY A 33 -3.21 15.06 -19.69
N CYS A 34 -2.46 16.13 -19.98
CA CYS A 34 -1.02 16.20 -19.71
C CYS A 34 -0.66 16.37 -18.22
N SER A 35 -1.17 15.49 -17.35
CA SER A 35 -0.48 15.16 -16.11
C SER A 35 0.67 14.23 -16.47
N SER A 36 1.83 14.40 -15.83
CA SER A 36 2.82 13.34 -15.80
C SER A 36 2.28 12.22 -14.91
N ASP A 37 1.53 11.27 -15.47
CA ASP A 37 0.92 10.16 -14.72
C ASP A 37 1.95 9.21 -14.07
N SER A 38 3.25 9.49 -14.23
CA SER A 38 4.33 8.76 -13.57
C SER A 38 5.52 9.67 -13.21
N LEU A 39 6.15 9.37 -12.07
CA LEU A 39 7.46 9.87 -11.67
C LEU A 39 8.42 8.67 -11.62
N ARG A 40 9.60 8.81 -12.22
CA ARG A 40 10.68 7.82 -12.08
C ARG A 40 11.46 8.09 -10.79
N LEU A 41 11.77 7.03 -10.04
CA LEU A 41 12.60 7.10 -8.85
C LEU A 41 14.09 6.89 -9.19
N GLY A 42 14.97 7.45 -8.35
CA GLY A 42 16.42 7.24 -8.42
C GLY A 42 16.85 5.85 -7.94
N PRO A 43 18.09 5.42 -8.23
CA PRO A 43 18.60 4.09 -7.88
C PRO A 43 18.64 3.82 -6.37
N GLU A 44 18.65 4.87 -5.53
CA GLU A 44 18.56 4.77 -4.07
C GLU A 44 17.24 4.15 -3.57
N TRP A 45 16.21 4.12 -4.41
CA TRP A 45 14.89 3.56 -4.11
C TRP A 45 14.71 2.10 -4.54
N ALA A 46 15.73 1.46 -5.11
CA ALA A 46 15.64 0.08 -5.59
C ALA A 46 15.08 -0.86 -4.48
N PRO A 47 14.17 -1.80 -4.82
CA PRO A 47 13.72 -2.15 -6.16
C PRO A 47 12.56 -1.31 -6.73
N LEU A 48 12.10 -0.25 -6.03
CA LEU A 48 11.13 0.69 -6.62
C LEU A 48 11.76 1.48 -7.78
N GLU A 49 11.01 1.60 -8.86
CA GLU A 49 11.41 2.33 -10.06
C GLU A 49 10.46 3.50 -10.39
N TRP A 50 9.19 3.42 -9.96
CA TRP A 50 8.13 4.36 -10.36
C TRP A 50 7.15 4.69 -9.24
N ILE A 51 6.66 5.92 -9.23
CA ILE A 51 5.35 6.28 -8.67
C ILE A 51 4.41 6.51 -9.84
N ARG A 52 3.18 5.97 -9.81
CA ARG A 52 2.19 6.12 -10.89
C ARG A 52 0.81 6.51 -10.39
N GLY A 53 0.19 7.46 -11.08
CA GLY A 53 -1.23 7.75 -10.94
C GLY A 53 -2.07 6.60 -11.51
N THR A 54 -3.12 6.21 -10.80
CA THR A 54 -4.13 5.25 -11.32
C THR A 54 -5.26 5.96 -12.07
N GLY A 55 -5.42 7.28 -11.91
CA GLY A 55 -6.56 8.05 -12.40
C GLY A 55 -7.87 7.81 -11.63
N LEU A 56 -7.89 6.83 -10.72
CA LEU A 56 -9.05 6.48 -9.91
C LEU A 56 -9.10 7.39 -8.68
N GLN A 57 -10.26 7.99 -8.40
CA GLN A 57 -10.51 8.81 -7.20
C GLN A 57 -10.67 7.97 -5.90
N ALA A 58 -9.80 6.97 -5.71
CA ALA A 58 -9.70 6.24 -4.46
C ALA A 58 -9.06 7.10 -3.35
N GLU A 59 -9.21 6.68 -2.09
CA GLU A 59 -8.65 7.37 -0.92
C GLU A 59 -7.15 7.69 -1.08
N ARG A 60 -6.67 8.70 -0.34
CA ARG A 60 -5.29 9.20 -0.30
C ARG A 60 -4.27 8.17 0.24
N ARG A 61 -4.12 7.05 -0.45
CA ARG A 61 -3.20 5.96 -0.11
C ARG A 61 -2.23 5.75 -1.27
N SER A 62 -0.99 5.50 -0.94
CA SER A 62 -0.06 4.78 -1.81
C SER A 62 -0.23 3.28 -1.59
N THR A 63 0.22 2.46 -2.56
CA THR A 63 0.35 1.01 -2.40
C THR A 63 1.36 0.46 -3.41
N THR A 64 2.23 -0.44 -2.97
CA THR A 64 3.27 -1.02 -3.83
C THR A 64 2.83 -2.34 -4.45
N ILE A 65 2.99 -2.43 -5.78
CA ILE A 65 2.86 -3.68 -6.53
C ILE A 65 4.09 -3.81 -7.45
N GLY A 66 4.93 -4.79 -7.14
CA GLY A 66 6.25 -4.97 -7.72
C GLY A 66 7.10 -3.72 -7.52
N LYS A 67 7.59 -3.16 -8.63
CA LYS A 67 8.50 -2.00 -8.64
C LYS A 67 7.79 -0.64 -8.70
N THR A 68 6.48 -0.60 -8.48
CA THR A 68 5.68 0.61 -8.66
C THR A 68 4.82 0.92 -7.44
N VAL A 69 4.94 2.16 -6.96
CA VAL A 69 4.01 2.76 -5.99
C VAL A 69 2.83 3.36 -6.75
N TRP A 70 1.63 2.86 -6.51
CA TRP A 70 0.39 3.35 -7.11
C TRP A 70 -0.29 4.36 -6.20
N VAL A 71 -0.69 5.50 -6.76
CA VAL A 71 -1.40 6.58 -6.06
C VAL A 71 -2.63 7.01 -6.87
N SER A 72 -3.66 7.59 -6.25
CA SER A 72 -4.88 8.01 -6.98
C SER A 72 -4.62 9.12 -8.01
N SER A 73 -3.81 10.12 -7.65
CA SER A 73 -3.32 11.17 -8.54
C SER A 73 -1.91 11.57 -8.09
N LEU A 74 -0.94 11.57 -9.02
CA LEU A 74 0.44 11.90 -8.70
C LEU A 74 0.57 13.36 -8.23
N ASP A 75 -0.04 14.30 -8.94
CA ASP A 75 0.01 15.73 -8.60
C ASP A 75 -0.58 16.01 -7.21
N LEU A 76 -1.72 15.38 -6.88
CA LEU A 76 -2.31 15.50 -5.54
C LEU A 76 -1.46 14.80 -4.48
N TRP A 77 -0.83 13.67 -4.78
CA TRP A 77 0.05 12.98 -3.84
C TRP A 77 1.30 13.81 -3.54
N LEU A 78 2.01 14.31 -4.58
CA LEU A 78 3.17 15.19 -4.44
C LEU A 78 2.84 16.48 -3.68
N LYS A 79 1.66 17.06 -3.90
CA LYS A 79 1.18 18.25 -3.16
C LYS A 79 0.87 17.95 -1.69
N ASN A 80 0.29 16.79 -1.38
CA ASN A 80 -0.09 16.41 -0.01
C ASN A 80 1.09 15.87 0.81
N TYR A 81 2.13 15.37 0.15
CA TYR A 81 3.32 14.78 0.75
C TYR A 81 4.59 15.46 0.22
N PRO A 82 4.92 16.66 0.73
CA PRO A 82 6.25 17.26 0.52
C PRO A 82 7.31 16.51 1.34
N GLU A 83 8.59 16.84 1.14
CA GLU A 83 9.64 16.36 2.03
C GLU A 83 9.48 16.91 3.46
N PRO A 84 9.89 16.16 4.51
CA PRO A 84 10.47 14.81 4.46
C PRO A 84 9.40 13.68 4.47
N TYR A 85 8.10 14.01 4.48
CA TYR A 85 7.01 13.02 4.54
C TYR A 85 6.97 12.11 3.31
N ARG A 86 7.37 12.62 2.14
CA ARG A 86 7.47 11.84 0.91
C ARG A 86 8.51 10.72 1.04
N THR A 87 9.74 11.06 1.46
CA THR A 87 10.79 10.08 1.76
C THR A 87 10.30 9.05 2.78
N ALA A 88 9.62 9.48 3.84
CA ALA A 88 9.06 8.59 4.86
C ALA A 88 8.08 7.55 4.29
N ILE A 89 7.17 7.96 3.41
CA ILE A 89 6.23 7.05 2.73
C ILE A 89 6.98 6.13 1.77
N LEU A 90 7.93 6.65 0.99
CA LEU A 90 8.68 5.84 0.05
C LEU A 90 9.54 4.76 0.74
N LEU A 91 10.00 4.97 1.98
CA LEU A 91 10.66 3.93 2.78
C LEU A 91 9.71 2.78 3.17
N HIS A 92 8.46 3.09 3.53
CA HIS A 92 7.41 2.07 3.76
C HIS A 92 7.13 1.28 2.49
N GLU A 93 6.94 1.97 1.37
CA GLU A 93 6.65 1.35 0.08
C GLU A 93 7.85 0.54 -0.46
N GLN A 94 9.08 1.00 -0.24
CA GLN A 94 10.31 0.29 -0.60
C GLN A 94 10.46 -1.01 0.18
N TYR A 95 10.06 -1.05 1.46
CA TYR A 95 10.02 -2.28 2.24
C TYR A 95 9.10 -3.33 1.58
N HIS A 96 7.87 -2.96 1.21
CA HIS A 96 6.99 -3.88 0.49
C HIS A 96 7.57 -4.32 -0.86
N ALA A 97 8.25 -3.43 -1.60
CA ALA A 97 8.91 -3.78 -2.86
C ALA A 97 10.02 -4.83 -2.66
N VAL A 98 10.86 -4.67 -1.62
CA VAL A 98 11.90 -5.63 -1.24
C VAL A 98 11.29 -6.97 -0.84
N ARG A 99 10.23 -6.97 -0.02
CA ARG A 99 9.54 -8.20 0.42
C ARG A 99 8.87 -8.93 -0.73
N GLN A 100 8.24 -8.21 -1.66
CA GLN A 100 7.65 -8.75 -2.90
C GLN A 100 8.70 -9.31 -3.88
N GLU A 101 9.91 -8.75 -3.93
CA GLU A 101 11.00 -9.30 -4.73
C GLU A 101 11.61 -10.56 -4.08
N ALA A 102 11.77 -10.58 -2.75
CA ALA A 102 12.35 -11.69 -2.01
C ALA A 102 11.42 -12.92 -1.92
N ASP A 103 10.14 -12.73 -1.59
CA ASP A 103 9.17 -13.81 -1.43
C ASP A 103 8.49 -14.21 -2.76
N GLY A 104 8.71 -13.40 -3.80
CA GLY A 104 8.06 -13.52 -5.10
C GLY A 104 6.66 -12.88 -5.11
N LEU A 105 6.48 -11.91 -6.02
CA LEU A 105 5.31 -11.01 -6.07
C LEU A 105 3.95 -11.71 -5.90
N TRP A 106 3.75 -12.85 -6.55
CA TRP A 106 2.48 -13.58 -6.50
C TRP A 106 2.23 -14.31 -5.19
N SER A 107 3.27 -14.83 -4.52
CA SER A 107 3.11 -15.43 -3.18
C SER A 107 2.81 -14.33 -2.18
N TRP A 108 3.64 -13.29 -2.13
CA TRP A 108 3.47 -12.17 -1.21
C TRP A 108 2.09 -11.52 -1.33
N LEU A 109 1.59 -11.30 -2.56
CA LEU A 109 0.24 -10.74 -2.76
C LEU A 109 -0.87 -11.69 -2.31
N LEU A 110 -0.71 -13.01 -2.46
CA LEU A 110 -1.68 -13.99 -2.02
C LEU A 110 -1.72 -14.08 -0.48
N ASP A 111 -0.55 -14.10 0.15
CA ASP A 111 -0.40 -14.15 1.60
C ASP A 111 -0.94 -12.86 2.23
N TYR A 112 -0.58 -11.68 1.72
CA TYR A 112 -1.15 -10.40 2.14
C TYR A 112 -2.68 -10.30 1.93
N ALA A 113 -3.23 -10.95 0.90
CA ALA A 113 -4.67 -10.91 0.63
C ALA A 113 -5.50 -11.90 1.47
N THR A 114 -4.87 -12.94 2.03
CA THR A 114 -5.58 -14.08 2.65
C THR A 114 -5.19 -14.39 4.09
N ASP A 115 -4.03 -13.93 4.56
CA ASP A 115 -3.59 -14.02 5.95
C ASP A 115 -3.61 -12.61 6.62
N PRO A 116 -4.55 -12.35 7.56
CA PRO A 116 -4.65 -11.07 8.26
C PRO A 116 -3.54 -10.85 9.30
N VAL A 117 -2.79 -11.88 9.69
CA VAL A 117 -1.60 -11.76 10.53
C VAL A 117 -0.44 -11.26 9.67
N PHE A 118 -0.17 -11.93 8.55
CA PHE A 118 0.86 -11.52 7.59
C PHE A 118 0.64 -10.07 7.12
N ALA A 119 -0.56 -9.75 6.66
CA ALA A 119 -0.89 -8.41 6.17
C ALA A 119 -0.73 -7.32 7.24
N ARG A 120 -1.03 -7.63 8.51
CA ARG A 120 -0.83 -6.69 9.63
C ARG A 120 0.66 -6.49 9.91
N ASP A 121 1.44 -7.55 9.94
CA ASP A 121 2.83 -7.51 10.37
C ASP A 121 3.74 -6.87 9.30
N GLU A 122 3.44 -7.07 8.01
CA GLU A 122 4.05 -6.31 6.91
C GLU A 122 3.76 -4.79 7.02
N GLU A 123 2.52 -4.41 7.32
CA GLU A 123 2.16 -3.00 7.55
C GLU A 123 2.81 -2.42 8.81
N GLU A 124 2.91 -3.20 9.89
CA GLU A 124 3.58 -2.79 11.14
C GLU A 124 5.06 -2.47 10.89
N ALA A 125 5.75 -3.30 10.10
CA ALA A 125 7.14 -3.07 9.69
C ALA A 125 7.30 -1.84 8.78
N GLY A 126 6.44 -1.68 7.76
CA GLY A 126 6.44 -0.49 6.91
C GLY A 126 6.18 0.81 7.70
N TRP A 127 5.21 0.81 8.62
CA TRP A 127 4.92 1.96 9.49
C TRP A 127 6.08 2.26 10.45
N ALA A 128 6.81 1.25 10.93
CA ALA A 128 7.97 1.46 11.79
C ALA A 128 9.08 2.24 11.06
N LEU A 129 9.36 1.89 9.80
CA LEU A 129 10.33 2.62 8.95
C LEU A 129 9.89 4.06 8.70
N GLN A 130 8.62 4.27 8.31
CA GLN A 130 8.07 5.60 8.05
C GLN A 130 8.16 6.52 9.28
N LEU A 131 7.73 6.04 10.45
CA LEU A 131 7.72 6.82 11.68
C LEU A 131 9.13 7.00 12.26
N GLY A 132 9.99 5.99 12.16
CA GLY A 132 11.40 6.08 12.56
C GLY A 132 12.14 7.18 11.80
N TYR A 133 12.03 7.20 10.47
CA TYR A 133 12.63 8.25 9.64
C TYR A 133 12.10 9.65 9.98
N LEU A 134 10.79 9.81 10.22
CA LEU A 134 10.24 11.11 10.64
C LEU A 134 10.80 11.56 11.99
N LYS A 135 10.93 10.63 12.95
CA LYS A 135 11.54 10.89 14.26
C LYS A 135 13.02 11.29 14.14
N GLU A 136 13.80 10.64 13.27
CA GLU A 136 15.18 11.02 12.93
C GLU A 136 15.29 12.42 12.29
N LYS A 137 14.26 12.85 11.56
CA LYS A 137 14.15 14.23 11.03
C LYS A 137 13.57 15.23 12.04
N GLY A 138 13.43 14.85 13.31
CA GLY A 138 12.91 15.71 14.38
C GLY A 138 11.42 15.99 14.30
N ILE A 139 10.66 15.23 13.49
CA ILE A 139 9.21 15.36 13.38
C ILE A 139 8.56 14.43 14.42
N PRO A 140 7.79 14.97 15.38
CA PRO A 140 7.15 14.14 16.41
C PRO A 140 6.05 13.26 15.82
N VAL A 141 5.94 12.04 16.31
CA VAL A 141 4.85 11.11 15.95
C VAL A 141 3.52 11.61 16.53
N ASP A 142 2.59 11.99 15.65
CA ASP A 142 1.19 12.21 16.01
C ASP A 142 0.52 10.86 16.27
N VAL A 143 0.50 10.47 17.55
CA VAL A 143 -0.07 9.20 18.03
C VAL A 143 -1.52 9.02 17.58
N GLU A 144 -2.36 10.05 17.71
CA GLU A 144 -3.78 9.94 17.38
C GLU A 144 -4.03 9.92 15.87
N ARG A 145 -3.22 10.61 15.05
CA ARG A 145 -3.24 10.45 13.58
C ARG A 145 -2.78 9.05 13.17
N THR A 146 -1.74 8.52 13.81
CA THR A 146 -1.24 7.17 13.55
C THR A 146 -2.30 6.11 13.88
N ILE A 147 -2.95 6.20 15.05
CA ILE A 147 -4.10 5.35 15.42
C ILE A 147 -5.23 5.47 14.38
N ARG A 148 -5.57 6.68 13.93
CA ARG A 148 -6.60 6.88 12.90
C ARG A 148 -6.23 6.24 11.57
N SER A 149 -4.96 6.27 11.15
CA SER A 149 -4.46 5.63 9.93
C SER A 149 -4.49 4.11 10.04
N LEU A 150 -3.87 3.53 11.08
CA LEU A 150 -3.80 2.07 11.28
C LEU A 150 -5.21 1.44 11.37
N ARG A 151 -6.16 2.13 12.03
CA ARG A 151 -7.57 1.66 12.11
C ARG A 151 -8.35 1.73 10.78
N LYS A 152 -7.79 2.26 9.69
CA LYS A 152 -8.36 2.19 8.34
C LYS A 152 -8.00 0.92 7.57
N TYR A 153 -7.00 0.16 8.02
CA TYR A 153 -6.61 -1.09 7.36
C TYR A 153 -7.64 -2.18 7.56
N ARG A 154 -7.87 -2.95 6.50
CA ARG A 154 -8.86 -4.01 6.41
C ARG A 154 -8.22 -5.20 5.72
N HIS A 155 -8.48 -6.40 6.22
CA HIS A 155 -8.13 -7.63 5.53
C HIS A 155 -8.93 -7.71 4.22
N LEU A 156 -8.28 -8.11 3.12
CA LEU A 156 -8.89 -8.04 1.78
C LEU A 156 -9.99 -9.10 1.58
N ALA A 157 -9.82 -10.31 2.14
CA ALA A 157 -10.76 -11.41 1.93
C ALA A 157 -12.11 -11.24 2.66
N ASP A 158 -12.12 -10.66 3.87
CA ASP A 158 -13.30 -10.62 4.76
C ASP A 158 -13.68 -9.22 5.28
N GLY A 159 -12.87 -8.19 5.02
CA GLY A 159 -13.13 -6.83 5.50
C GLY A 159 -12.99 -6.64 7.02
N THR A 160 -12.39 -7.59 7.75
CA THR A 160 -12.08 -7.44 9.17
C THR A 160 -10.99 -6.37 9.38
N ARG A 161 -10.88 -5.82 10.60
CA ARG A 161 -9.84 -4.81 10.90
C ARG A 161 -8.53 -5.50 11.25
N LEU A 162 -7.45 -5.21 10.52
CA LEU A 162 -6.10 -5.66 10.87
C LEU A 162 -5.62 -5.11 12.22
N TRP A 163 -6.10 -3.92 12.60
CA TRP A 163 -5.70 -3.21 13.81
C TRP A 163 -6.87 -2.97 14.78
N SER A 164 -6.73 -3.47 16.01
CA SER A 164 -7.55 -3.03 17.15
C SER A 164 -7.17 -1.61 17.55
N LYS A 165 -8.06 -0.91 18.30
CA LYS A 165 -7.72 0.44 18.82
C LYS A 165 -6.54 0.40 19.78
N GLU A 166 -6.46 -0.67 20.58
CA GLU A 166 -5.43 -0.89 21.58
C GLU A 166 -4.06 -1.15 20.95
N ARG A 167 -3.93 -2.14 20.04
CA ARG A 167 -2.66 -2.42 19.35
C ARG A 167 -2.15 -1.19 18.58
N ALA A 168 -3.05 -0.50 17.87
CA ALA A 168 -2.69 0.71 17.13
C ALA A 168 -2.19 1.84 18.06
N ARG A 169 -2.67 1.89 19.31
CA ARG A 169 -2.18 2.82 20.33
C ARG A 169 -0.83 2.38 20.87
N THR A 170 -0.68 1.13 21.30
CA THR A 170 0.59 0.59 21.82
C THR A 170 1.73 0.80 20.82
N PHE A 171 1.51 0.51 19.55
CA PHE A 171 2.48 0.76 18.48
C PHE A 171 2.76 2.25 18.27
N ALA A 172 1.72 3.09 18.18
CA ALA A 172 1.92 4.53 17.98
C ALA A 172 2.65 5.20 19.17
N GLU A 173 2.43 4.70 20.39
CA GLU A 173 3.12 5.14 21.61
C GLU A 173 4.56 4.64 21.68
N SER A 174 4.87 3.42 21.21
CA SER A 174 6.26 2.91 21.14
C SER A 174 7.12 3.62 20.09
N MET A 175 6.52 4.27 19.10
CA MET A 175 7.24 5.05 18.08
C MET A 175 7.50 6.51 18.48
N ARG A 176 7.00 6.97 19.63
CA ARG A 176 7.20 8.34 20.15
C ARG A 176 8.65 8.61 20.55
#